data_AF-A0A3N5UL12-F1
#
_entry.id   AF-A0A3N5UL12-F1
#
_cell.length_a   1.000
_cell.length_b   1.000
_cell.length_c   1.000
_cell.angle_alpha   90.00
_cell.angle_beta   90.00
_cell.angle_gamma   90.00
#
_symmetry.space_group_name_H-M   'P 1'
#
loop_
_entity.id
_entity.type
_entity.pdbx_description
1 polymer ?
#
loop_
_entity_poly.entity_id
_entity_poly.type
_entity_poly.pdbx_seq_one_letter_code
_entity_poly.pdbx_strand_id
1 'polypeptide(L)'
;AVRLANKYVIVKKDFNEALASESDAVDGKVYTGPISKDEAEAARKQMSNPDDHKIVKVRGTGGSLTALPIIETLLGDVSAYVPTNVISITDGQIYLETNLFNAGIRPAVNVGISVSRVGGDAQTKAMKQVAGRLRLDMASYRELAAFALMASDLDKATQQQLGRGQRMQEILKQPQYSPMSLSDQVIVLFAATNGYADQVPVASMAQWQTDLLKFMESSHPEIGREIVEKKSITDSIRANMAKALDAFRHSWQAA
;
A
#
# COMPACT_ATOMS: atom_id res chain seq x y z
N ALA A 1 2.33 -14.39 4.45
CA ALA A 1 3.36 -14.73 3.44
C ALA A 1 4.42 -15.63 4.07
N VAL A 2 4.85 -16.69 3.39
CA VAL A 2 5.88 -17.59 3.95
C VAL A 2 7.26 -16.99 3.66
N ARG A 3 8.05 -16.76 4.71
CA ARG A 3 9.44 -16.28 4.60
C ARG A 3 10.39 -17.41 4.96
N LEU A 4 11.30 -17.73 4.06
CA LEU A 4 12.39 -18.67 4.34
C LEU A 4 13.35 -18.06 5.36
N ALA A 5 14.06 -18.91 6.11
CA ALA A 5 15.03 -18.44 7.08
C ALA A 5 16.11 -17.58 6.39
N ASN A 6 16.47 -16.46 7.01
CA ASN A 6 17.71 -15.77 6.64
C ASN A 6 18.88 -16.58 7.21
N LYS A 7 20.02 -16.52 6.54
CA LYS A 7 21.29 -16.89 7.16
C LYS A 7 22.17 -15.67 7.27
N TYR A 8 23.01 -15.63 8.30
CA TYR A 8 23.94 -14.54 8.55
C TYR A 8 25.36 -15.07 8.74
N VAL A 9 26.35 -14.27 8.38
CA VAL A 9 27.77 -14.53 8.61
C VAL A 9 28.41 -13.28 9.22
N ILE A 10 29.48 -13.48 9.98
CA ILE A 10 30.30 -12.39 10.50
C ILE A 10 31.42 -12.14 9.51
N VAL A 11 31.49 -10.92 8.96
CA VAL A 11 32.52 -10.48 8.02
C VAL A 11 33.33 -9.35 8.63
N LYS A 12 34.50 -9.06 8.07
CA LYS A 12 35.28 -7.87 8.43
C LYS A 12 34.53 -6.59 8.06
N LYS A 13 34.76 -5.51 8.79
CA LYS A 13 34.06 -4.22 8.63
C LYS A 13 34.25 -3.61 7.23
N ASP A 14 35.42 -3.82 6.63
CA ASP A 14 35.83 -3.40 5.28
C ASP A 14 35.17 -4.20 4.14
N PHE A 15 34.36 -5.22 4.45
CA PHE A 15 33.60 -5.96 3.45
C PHE A 15 32.64 -5.04 2.69
N ASN A 16 32.84 -4.86 1.38
CA ASN A 16 32.14 -3.82 0.63
C ASN A 16 30.78 -4.25 0.05
N GLU A 17 30.47 -5.54 0.00
CA GLU A 17 29.20 -6.01 -0.55
C GLU A 17 28.06 -5.98 0.48
N ALA A 18 26.83 -5.80 -0.01
CA ALA A 18 25.62 -5.84 0.81
C ALA A 18 25.22 -7.25 1.25
N LEU A 19 25.67 -8.28 0.53
CA LEU A 19 25.39 -9.69 0.76
C LEU A 19 26.69 -10.48 0.72
N ALA A 20 26.88 -11.37 1.68
CA ALA A 20 28.07 -12.20 1.79
C ALA A 20 27.81 -13.61 1.26
N SER A 21 28.87 -14.30 0.87
CA SER A 21 28.89 -15.75 0.68
C SER A 21 29.19 -16.46 2.00
N GLU A 22 28.93 -17.77 2.06
CA GLU A 22 29.26 -18.57 3.26
C GLU A 22 30.80 -18.61 3.49
N SER A 23 31.61 -18.44 2.44
CA SER A 23 33.07 -18.40 2.51
C SER A 23 33.65 -17.09 3.06
N ASP A 24 32.86 -16.02 3.14
CA ASP A 24 33.33 -14.73 3.68
C ASP A 24 33.30 -14.69 5.22
N ALA A 25 32.79 -15.76 5.86
CA ALA A 25 32.66 -15.86 7.32
C ALA A 25 34.04 -15.91 8.00
N VAL A 26 34.35 -14.89 8.80
CA VAL A 26 35.63 -14.76 9.52
C VAL A 26 35.78 -15.82 10.61
N ASP A 27 34.66 -16.26 11.20
CA ASP A 27 34.59 -17.35 12.17
C ASP A 27 34.29 -18.72 11.55
N GLY A 28 34.15 -18.79 10.22
CA GLY A 28 33.75 -19.99 9.50
C GLY A 28 32.34 -20.49 9.85
N LYS A 29 31.51 -19.67 10.53
CA LYS A 29 30.16 -20.07 10.95
C LYS A 29 29.10 -19.35 10.13
N VAL A 30 28.05 -20.10 9.80
CA VAL A 30 26.83 -19.59 9.19
C VAL A 30 25.71 -19.71 10.21
N TYR A 31 25.22 -18.57 10.68
CA TYR A 31 24.13 -18.49 11.64
C TYR A 31 22.80 -18.71 10.92
N THR A 32 22.04 -19.72 11.36
CA THR A 32 20.79 -20.14 10.73
C THR A 32 19.68 -20.29 11.76
N GLY A 33 18.43 -20.28 11.31
CA GLY A 33 17.27 -20.39 12.20
C GLY A 33 16.66 -19.04 12.62
N PRO A 34 15.62 -19.08 13.48
CA PRO A 34 14.76 -17.93 13.77
C PRO A 34 15.47 -16.80 14.54
N ILE A 35 16.46 -17.14 15.39
CA ILE A 35 17.26 -16.20 16.18
C ILE A 35 18.67 -15.99 15.64
N SER A 36 18.92 -16.40 14.39
CA SER A 36 20.24 -16.36 13.74
C SER A 36 20.93 -14.99 13.79
N LYS A 37 20.18 -13.89 13.76
CA LYS A 37 20.75 -12.55 13.87
C LYS A 37 21.27 -12.27 15.28
N ASP A 38 20.50 -12.63 16.30
CA ASP A 38 20.86 -12.39 17.70
C ASP A 38 22.04 -13.28 18.13
N GLU A 39 22.09 -14.52 17.63
CA GLU A 39 23.23 -15.42 17.82
C GLU A 39 24.51 -14.89 17.15
N ALA A 40 24.39 -14.37 15.92
CA ALA A 40 25.50 -13.71 15.24
C ALA A 40 25.98 -12.46 16.00
N GLU A 41 25.06 -11.69 16.58
CA GLU A 41 25.38 -10.53 17.43
C GLU A 41 26.08 -10.94 18.73
N ALA A 42 25.61 -11.99 19.39
CA ALA A 42 26.23 -12.54 20.60
C ALA A 42 27.65 -13.04 20.32
N ALA A 43 27.84 -13.78 19.23
CA ALA A 43 29.15 -14.28 18.84
C ALA A 43 30.12 -13.17 18.44
N ARG A 44 29.64 -12.14 17.70
CA ARG A 44 30.45 -10.96 17.38
C ARG A 44 30.93 -10.24 18.63
N LYS A 45 30.09 -10.12 19.67
CA LYS A 45 30.47 -9.48 20.95
C LYS A 45 31.50 -10.28 21.75
N GLN A 46 31.60 -11.58 21.53
CA GLN A 46 32.57 -12.46 22.20
C GLN A 46 33.92 -12.54 21.47
N MET A 47 34.03 -11.96 20.27
CA MET A 47 35.29 -11.88 19.54
C MET A 47 36.26 -10.88 20.17
N SER A 48 37.55 -11.08 19.93
CA SER A 48 38.63 -10.23 20.46
C SER A 48 38.49 -8.75 20.05
N ASN A 49 38.00 -8.49 18.83
CA ASN A 49 37.77 -7.14 18.28
C ASN A 49 36.34 -7.00 17.70
N PRO A 50 35.31 -6.77 18.52
CA PRO A 50 33.92 -6.70 18.04
C PRO A 50 33.64 -5.57 17.04
N ASP A 51 34.36 -4.45 17.18
CA ASP A 51 34.15 -3.23 16.38
C ASP A 51 34.72 -3.30 14.95
N ASP A 52 35.58 -4.29 14.70
CA ASP A 52 36.19 -4.58 13.39
C ASP A 52 35.35 -5.56 12.55
N HIS A 53 34.22 -6.01 13.08
CA HIS A 53 33.35 -7.01 12.45
C HIS A 53 31.92 -6.51 12.31
N LYS A 54 31.25 -6.97 11.25
CA LYS A 54 29.83 -6.72 11.02
C LYS A 54 29.11 -7.97 10.56
N ILE A 55 27.80 -8.00 10.77
CA ILE A 55 26.96 -9.13 10.42
C ILE A 55 26.33 -8.84 9.06
N VAL A 56 26.52 -9.75 8.12
CA VAL A 56 26.00 -9.61 6.76
C VAL A 56 25.13 -10.81 6.44
N LYS A 57 24.03 -10.56 5.73
CA LYS A 57 23.11 -11.60 5.29
C LYS A 57 23.74 -12.40 4.14
N VAL A 58 23.59 -13.72 4.19
CA VAL A 58 24.08 -14.61 3.13
C VAL A 58 23.21 -14.49 1.88
N ARG A 59 23.86 -14.42 0.72
CA ARG A 59 23.22 -14.38 -0.61
C ARG A 59 22.32 -15.61 -0.82
N GLY A 60 21.16 -15.40 -1.44
CA GLY A 60 20.21 -16.48 -1.75
C GLY A 60 19.35 -16.93 -0.56
N THR A 61 19.45 -16.29 0.60
CA THR A 61 18.66 -16.64 1.79
C THR A 61 17.50 -15.68 2.03
N GLY A 62 16.52 -16.09 2.83
CA GLY A 62 15.37 -15.26 3.17
C GLY A 62 14.44 -14.94 2.00
N GLY A 63 14.28 -15.88 1.07
CA GLY A 63 13.26 -15.81 0.02
C GLY A 63 11.84 -15.81 0.58
N SER A 64 10.86 -15.44 -0.23
CA SER A 64 9.45 -15.40 0.15
C SER A 64 8.56 -16.06 -0.90
N LEU A 65 7.51 -16.73 -0.45
CA LEU A 65 6.42 -17.23 -1.30
C LEU A 65 5.12 -16.52 -0.92
N THR A 66 4.51 -15.86 -1.90
CA THR A 66 3.19 -15.21 -1.75
C THR A 66 2.16 -16.01 -2.52
N ALA A 67 1.17 -16.55 -1.82
CA ALA A 67 0.04 -17.25 -2.42
C ALA A 67 -1.17 -16.31 -2.56
N LEU A 68 -1.89 -16.41 -3.67
CA LEU A 68 -3.14 -15.69 -3.95
C LEU A 68 -4.22 -16.71 -4.33
N PRO A 69 -4.80 -17.44 -3.35
CA PRO A 69 -5.86 -18.41 -3.63
C PRO A 69 -7.13 -17.68 -4.10
N ILE A 70 -7.81 -18.26 -5.09
CA ILE A 70 -9.11 -17.79 -5.58
C ILE A 70 -10.15 -18.85 -5.23
N ILE A 71 -11.26 -18.40 -4.65
CA ILE A 71 -12.36 -19.27 -4.22
C ILE A 71 -13.65 -18.67 -4.74
N GLU A 72 -14.46 -19.52 -5.35
CA GLU A 72 -15.82 -19.18 -5.72
C GLU A 72 -16.74 -19.31 -4.50
N THR A 73 -17.56 -18.29 -4.27
CA THR A 73 -18.65 -18.34 -3.28
C THR A 73 -19.97 -18.53 -3.99
N LEU A 74 -20.85 -19.36 -3.43
CA LEU A 74 -22.19 -19.56 -3.97
C LEU A 74 -23.09 -18.43 -3.47
N LEU A 75 -23.63 -17.62 -4.38
CA LEU A 75 -24.50 -16.48 -4.06
C LEU A 75 -23.89 -15.49 -3.04
N GLY A 76 -22.56 -15.42 -2.95
CA GLY A 76 -21.88 -14.58 -1.97
C GLY A 76 -21.95 -15.09 -0.52
N ASP A 77 -22.24 -16.38 -0.31
CA ASP A 77 -22.20 -16.98 1.02
C ASP A 77 -20.75 -17.27 1.45
N VAL A 78 -20.29 -16.52 2.45
CA VAL A 78 -18.97 -16.68 3.09
C VAL A 78 -19.00 -17.63 4.29
N SER A 79 -20.19 -18.05 4.73
CA SER A 79 -20.38 -18.95 5.87
C SER A 79 -20.30 -20.43 5.50
N ALA A 80 -20.30 -20.73 4.19
CA ALA A 80 -20.08 -22.07 3.69
C ALA A 80 -18.75 -22.66 4.19
N TYR A 81 -18.70 -23.99 4.31
CA TYR A 81 -17.59 -24.73 4.90
C TYR A 81 -16.23 -24.41 4.25
N VAL A 82 -16.16 -24.41 2.91
CA VAL A 82 -14.90 -24.16 2.18
C VAL A 82 -14.41 -22.72 2.34
N PRO A 83 -15.22 -21.66 2.05
CA PRO A 83 -14.82 -20.29 2.31
C PRO A 83 -14.38 -20.04 3.75
N THR A 84 -15.15 -20.53 4.73
CA THR A 84 -14.83 -20.36 6.16
C THR A 84 -13.46 -20.93 6.52
N ASN A 85 -13.15 -22.13 6.04
CA ASN A 85 -11.85 -22.76 6.30
C ASN A 85 -10.69 -21.99 5.64
N VAL A 86 -10.87 -21.46 4.44
CA VAL A 86 -9.77 -20.72 3.81
C VAL A 86 -9.60 -19.33 4.40
N ILE A 87 -10.69 -18.68 4.81
CA ILE A 87 -10.63 -17.42 5.56
C ILE A 87 -9.89 -17.63 6.89
N SER A 88 -10.05 -18.77 7.56
CA SER A 88 -9.33 -19.03 8.81
C SER A 88 -7.83 -19.24 8.59
N ILE A 89 -7.43 -19.88 7.48
CA ILE A 89 -6.03 -20.18 7.13
C ILE A 89 -5.27 -18.96 6.58
N THR A 90 -5.92 -18.11 5.79
CA THR A 90 -5.25 -17.00 5.09
C THR A 90 -4.96 -15.79 6.00
N ASP A 91 -3.94 -15.00 5.64
CA ASP A 91 -3.57 -13.77 6.34
C ASP A 91 -4.49 -12.57 6.00
N GLY A 92 -5.62 -12.83 5.32
CA GLY A 92 -6.52 -11.81 4.82
C GLY A 92 -7.27 -12.27 3.58
N GLN A 93 -8.27 -11.49 3.19
CA GLN A 93 -9.15 -11.79 2.08
C GLN A 93 -9.51 -10.53 1.30
N ILE A 94 -9.64 -10.70 -0.01
CA ILE A 94 -10.25 -9.73 -0.91
C ILE A 94 -11.60 -10.31 -1.32
N TYR A 95 -12.66 -9.64 -0.91
CA TYR A 95 -14.03 -10.05 -1.20
C TYR A 95 -14.58 -9.25 -2.38
N LEU A 96 -14.98 -9.95 -3.44
CA LEU A 96 -15.52 -9.35 -4.66
C LEU A 96 -17.03 -9.56 -4.73
N GLU A 97 -17.79 -8.49 -5.00
CA GLU A 97 -19.25 -8.54 -5.04
C GLU A 97 -19.81 -8.25 -6.44
N THR A 98 -20.75 -9.09 -6.87
CA THR A 98 -21.46 -8.91 -8.14
C THR A 98 -22.23 -7.59 -8.20
N ASN A 99 -22.82 -7.15 -7.08
CA ASN A 99 -23.57 -5.89 -7.03
C ASN A 99 -22.67 -4.68 -7.29
N LEU A 100 -21.45 -4.64 -6.71
CA LEU A 100 -20.48 -3.58 -6.96
C LEU A 100 -20.02 -3.60 -8.43
N PHE A 101 -19.77 -4.79 -8.97
CA PHE A 101 -19.37 -4.97 -10.37
C PHE A 101 -20.43 -4.45 -11.36
N ASN A 102 -21.71 -4.76 -11.09
CA ASN A 102 -22.86 -4.33 -11.89
C ASN A 102 -23.12 -2.81 -11.75
N ALA A 103 -22.82 -2.23 -10.59
CA ALA A 103 -22.84 -0.79 -10.36
C ALA A 103 -21.65 -0.03 -10.98
N GLY A 104 -20.79 -0.72 -11.75
CA GLY A 104 -19.64 -0.12 -12.42
C GLY A 104 -18.43 0.15 -11.52
N ILE A 105 -18.41 -0.38 -10.29
CA ILE A 105 -17.26 -0.32 -9.40
C ILE A 105 -16.34 -1.50 -9.72
N ARG A 106 -15.22 -1.21 -10.39
CA ARG A 106 -14.27 -2.21 -10.85
C ARG A 106 -12.86 -1.74 -10.52
N PRO A 107 -12.04 -2.51 -9.78
CA PRO A 107 -12.33 -3.83 -9.22
C PRO A 107 -13.40 -3.80 -8.10
N ALA A 108 -14.25 -4.83 -8.07
CA ALA A 108 -15.47 -4.89 -7.26
C ALA A 108 -15.22 -5.25 -5.79
N VAL A 109 -14.22 -4.63 -5.16
CA VAL A 109 -13.77 -4.97 -3.80
C VAL A 109 -14.73 -4.41 -2.75
N ASN A 110 -15.28 -5.29 -1.91
CA ASN A 110 -15.98 -4.88 -0.71
C ASN A 110 -14.97 -4.57 0.40
N VAL A 111 -14.71 -3.28 0.65
CA VAL A 111 -13.75 -2.80 1.67
C VAL A 111 -14.17 -3.07 3.12
N GLY A 112 -15.45 -3.35 3.37
CA GLY A 112 -15.96 -3.68 4.71
C GLY A 112 -15.68 -5.13 5.10
N ILE A 113 -15.85 -6.06 4.15
CA ILE A 113 -15.63 -7.50 4.35
C ILE A 113 -14.18 -7.90 4.07
N SER A 114 -13.51 -7.21 3.14
CA SER A 114 -12.10 -7.44 2.82
C SER A 114 -11.19 -7.01 3.97
N VAL A 115 -10.21 -7.84 4.31
CA VAL A 115 -9.30 -7.60 5.43
C VAL A 115 -7.89 -8.01 5.03
N SER A 116 -6.90 -7.27 5.51
CA SER A 116 -5.50 -7.72 5.56
C SER A 116 -5.07 -7.79 7.02
N ARG A 117 -4.69 -8.98 7.51
CA ARG A 117 -4.17 -9.18 8.86
C ARG A 117 -2.72 -8.69 8.99
N VAL A 118 -1.98 -8.63 7.87
CA VAL A 118 -0.63 -8.02 7.81
C VAL A 118 -0.72 -6.50 7.93
N GLY A 119 -1.84 -5.91 7.50
CA GLY A 119 -2.11 -4.49 7.62
C GLY A 119 -1.09 -3.63 6.88
N GLY A 120 -0.67 -2.54 7.52
CA GLY A 120 0.26 -1.59 6.92
C GLY A 120 1.64 -2.17 6.63
N ASP A 121 2.09 -3.23 7.30
CA ASP A 121 3.50 -3.65 7.22
C ASP A 121 3.93 -4.18 5.84
N ALA A 122 2.96 -4.53 4.99
CA ALA A 122 3.18 -4.82 3.57
C ALA A 122 3.31 -3.57 2.68
N GLN A 123 3.10 -2.36 3.21
CA GLN A 123 3.11 -1.10 2.48
C GLN A 123 4.41 -0.32 2.67
N THR A 124 4.81 0.43 1.64
CA THR A 124 5.84 1.46 1.78
C THR A 124 5.38 2.57 2.72
N LYS A 125 6.32 3.29 3.32
CA LYS A 125 6.00 4.41 4.22
C LYS A 125 5.19 5.49 3.50
N ALA A 126 5.49 5.75 2.23
CA ALA A 126 4.73 6.67 1.37
C ALA A 126 3.25 6.27 1.27
N MET A 127 2.96 5.00 0.99
CA MET A 127 1.59 4.49 0.90
C MET A 127 0.88 4.55 2.26
N LYS A 128 1.55 4.16 3.36
CA LYS A 128 1.00 4.28 4.72
C LYS A 128 0.57 5.72 5.04
N GLN A 129 1.37 6.72 4.64
CA GLN A 129 1.12 8.13 4.93
C GLN A 129 -0.13 8.68 4.22
N VAL A 130 -0.52 8.12 3.07
CA VAL A 130 -1.68 8.60 2.29
C VAL A 130 -2.91 7.71 2.46
N ALA A 131 -2.73 6.41 2.60
CA ALA A 131 -3.84 5.45 2.65
C ALA A 131 -4.26 5.05 4.07
N GLY A 132 -3.55 5.51 5.11
CA GLY A 132 -3.76 5.04 6.49
C GLY A 132 -5.19 5.21 7.02
N ARG A 133 -5.89 6.26 6.59
CA ARG A 133 -7.30 6.52 6.95
C ARG A 133 -8.31 6.03 5.92
N LEU A 134 -7.86 5.68 4.71
CA LEU A 134 -8.72 5.38 3.56
C LEU A 134 -9.77 4.31 3.87
N ARG A 135 -9.37 3.22 4.55
CA ARG A 135 -10.29 2.14 4.92
C ARG A 135 -11.40 2.63 5.86
N LEU A 136 -11.03 3.41 6.88
CA LEU A 136 -11.98 3.95 7.85
C LEU A 136 -12.92 4.95 7.18
N ASP A 137 -12.38 5.86 6.38
CA ASP A 137 -13.15 6.89 5.68
C ASP A 137 -14.14 6.25 4.69
N MET A 138 -13.74 5.19 3.97
CA MET A 138 -14.62 4.44 3.06
C MET A 138 -15.66 3.58 3.79
N ALA A 139 -15.33 3.04 4.97
CA ALA A 139 -16.30 2.33 5.80
C ALA A 139 -17.38 3.28 6.31
N SER A 140 -16.99 4.43 6.89
CA SER A 140 -17.92 5.46 7.33
C SER A 140 -18.75 6.03 6.17
N TYR A 141 -18.16 6.22 4.99
CA TYR A 141 -18.91 6.62 3.80
C TYR A 141 -20.01 5.62 3.44
N ARG A 142 -19.74 4.30 3.49
CA ARG A 142 -20.76 3.29 3.20
C ARG A 142 -21.90 3.30 4.20
N GLU A 143 -21.60 3.45 5.49
CA GLU A 143 -22.61 3.58 6.54
C GLU A 143 -23.48 4.82 6.32
N LEU A 144 -22.85 5.97 6.04
CA LEU A 144 -23.57 7.22 5.75
C LEU A 144 -24.38 7.14 4.47
N ALA A 145 -23.86 6.48 3.42
CA ALA A 145 -24.56 6.34 2.15
C ALA A 145 -25.85 5.50 2.31
N ALA A 146 -25.82 4.47 3.16
CA ALA A 146 -27.01 3.70 3.49
C ALA A 146 -28.03 4.54 4.28
N PHE A 147 -27.57 5.35 5.24
CA PHE A 147 -28.44 6.22 6.04
C PHE A 147 -29.04 7.38 5.21
N ALA A 148 -28.27 7.93 4.28
CA ALA A 148 -28.69 9.01 3.39
C ALA A 148 -29.90 8.65 2.51
N LEU A 149 -30.13 7.36 2.25
CA LEU A 149 -31.32 6.89 1.53
C LEU A 149 -32.61 7.02 2.36
N MET A 150 -32.49 7.12 3.69
CA MET A 150 -33.61 7.15 4.64
C MET A 150 -33.86 8.55 5.23
N ALA A 151 -32.93 9.49 5.04
CA ALA A 151 -32.99 10.83 5.60
C ALA A 151 -33.41 11.87 4.55
N SER A 152 -34.36 12.74 4.90
CA SER A 152 -34.82 13.83 4.01
C SER A 152 -33.88 15.02 4.00
N ASP A 153 -33.25 15.33 5.13
CA ASP A 153 -32.30 16.43 5.30
C ASP A 153 -31.01 15.93 5.95
N LEU A 154 -29.90 16.21 5.27
CA LEU A 154 -28.55 15.91 5.78
C LEU A 154 -27.86 17.22 6.12
N ASP A 155 -27.21 17.27 7.27
CA ASP A 155 -26.39 18.42 7.66
C ASP A 155 -25.17 18.57 6.71
N LYS A 156 -24.59 19.77 6.69
CA LYS A 156 -23.51 20.11 5.76
C LYS A 156 -22.26 19.23 5.92
N ALA A 157 -21.93 18.79 7.13
CA ALA A 157 -20.77 17.94 7.35
C ALA A 157 -21.00 16.54 6.76
N THR A 158 -22.20 15.98 6.97
CA THR A 158 -22.59 14.70 6.34
C THR A 158 -22.59 14.77 4.82
N GLN A 159 -23.10 15.86 4.24
CA GLN A 159 -23.06 16.07 2.78
C GLN A 159 -21.62 16.13 2.23
N GLN A 160 -20.72 16.81 2.93
CA GLN A 160 -19.31 16.88 2.54
C GLN A 160 -18.63 15.50 2.62
N GLN A 161 -18.89 14.74 3.68
CA GLN A 161 -18.32 13.41 3.85
C GLN A 161 -18.82 12.43 2.78
N LEU A 162 -20.13 12.48 2.45
CA LEU A 162 -20.70 11.72 1.33
C LEU A 162 -20.07 12.10 0.00
N GLY A 163 -19.96 13.42 -0.27
CA GLY A 163 -19.36 13.92 -1.49
C GLY A 163 -17.91 13.50 -1.67
N ARG A 164 -17.12 13.50 -0.60
CA ARG A 164 -15.73 13.01 -0.63
C ARG A 164 -15.67 11.50 -0.85
N GLY A 165 -16.52 10.73 -0.18
CA GLY A 165 -16.60 9.29 -0.34
C GLY A 165 -16.98 8.85 -1.76
N GLN A 166 -17.92 9.55 -2.40
CA GLN A 166 -18.28 9.32 -3.81
C GLN A 166 -17.07 9.52 -4.74
N ARG A 167 -16.32 10.60 -4.56
CA ARG A 167 -15.12 10.89 -5.38
C ARG A 167 -14.01 9.89 -5.13
N MET A 168 -13.82 9.49 -3.87
CA MET A 168 -12.87 8.45 -3.51
C MET A 168 -13.25 7.11 -4.16
N GLN A 169 -14.54 6.77 -4.19
CA GLN A 169 -15.02 5.57 -4.88
C GLN A 169 -14.72 5.61 -6.39
N GLU A 170 -14.85 6.76 -7.05
CA GLU A 170 -14.46 6.91 -8.46
C GLU A 170 -12.95 6.76 -8.66
N ILE A 171 -12.12 7.35 -7.79
CA ILE A 171 -10.65 7.25 -7.85
C ILE A 171 -10.15 5.80 -7.72
N LEU A 172 -10.86 4.99 -6.93
CA LEU A 172 -10.52 3.59 -6.72
C LEU A 172 -10.96 2.68 -7.86
N LYS A 173 -11.69 3.20 -8.86
CA LYS A 173 -12.00 2.43 -10.08
C LYS A 173 -10.76 2.37 -10.95
N GLN A 174 -10.51 1.20 -11.51
CA GLN A 174 -9.37 0.93 -12.36
C GLN A 174 -9.76 -0.03 -13.49
N PRO A 175 -9.51 0.34 -14.76
CA PRO A 175 -9.70 -0.55 -15.89
C PRO A 175 -8.84 -1.81 -15.80
N GLN A 176 -9.32 -2.88 -16.42
CA GLN A 176 -8.58 -4.12 -16.54
C GLN A 176 -7.30 -3.89 -17.36
N TYR A 177 -6.20 -4.55 -16.96
CA TYR A 177 -4.89 -4.47 -17.61
C TYR A 177 -4.22 -3.09 -17.61
N SER A 178 -4.69 -2.16 -16.79
CA SER A 178 -4.09 -0.83 -16.63
C SER A 178 -3.52 -0.65 -15.22
N PRO A 179 -2.46 -1.38 -14.81
CA PRO A 179 -1.85 -1.22 -13.50
C PRO A 179 -1.31 0.20 -13.30
N MET A 180 -1.49 0.76 -12.10
CA MET A 180 -0.96 2.07 -11.73
C MET A 180 0.35 1.90 -10.96
N SER A 181 1.35 2.75 -11.24
CA SER A 181 2.63 2.71 -10.53
C SER A 181 2.49 3.14 -9.07
N LEU A 182 3.46 2.80 -8.21
CA LEU A 182 3.43 3.20 -6.80
C LEU A 182 3.38 4.72 -6.64
N SER A 183 4.16 5.48 -7.42
CA SER A 183 4.17 6.94 -7.36
C SER A 183 2.82 7.52 -7.73
N ASP A 184 2.19 7.02 -8.78
CA ASP A 184 0.90 7.53 -9.27
C ASP A 184 -0.20 7.25 -8.26
N GLN A 185 -0.23 6.04 -7.67
CA GLN A 185 -1.17 5.70 -6.61
C GLN A 185 -1.01 6.64 -5.41
N VAL A 186 0.24 6.92 -5.00
CA VAL A 186 0.52 7.81 -3.88
C VAL A 186 0.08 9.24 -4.18
N ILE A 187 0.35 9.75 -5.38
CA ILE A 187 -0.02 11.11 -5.81
C ILE A 187 -1.54 11.28 -5.82
N VAL A 188 -2.27 10.35 -6.45
CA VAL A 188 -3.73 10.41 -6.56
C VAL A 188 -4.38 10.30 -5.18
N LEU A 189 -3.93 9.36 -4.34
CA LEU A 189 -4.46 9.23 -2.97
C LEU A 189 -4.13 10.42 -2.10
N PHE A 190 -2.93 11.01 -2.23
CA PHE A 190 -2.60 12.25 -1.53
C PHE A 190 -3.54 13.39 -1.94
N ALA A 191 -3.77 13.57 -3.25
CA ALA A 191 -4.66 14.61 -3.75
C ALA A 191 -6.10 14.41 -3.24
N ALA A 192 -6.60 13.18 -3.30
CA ALA A 192 -7.95 12.83 -2.86
C ALA A 192 -8.16 13.05 -1.35
N THR A 193 -7.21 12.59 -0.53
CA THR A 193 -7.31 12.65 0.93
C THR A 193 -7.13 14.07 1.49
N ASN A 194 -6.40 14.94 0.79
CA ASN A 194 -6.21 16.34 1.16
C ASN A 194 -7.25 17.28 0.52
N GLY A 195 -8.31 16.75 -0.11
CA GLY A 195 -9.45 17.52 -0.59
C GLY A 195 -9.25 18.23 -1.93
N TYR A 196 -8.17 17.95 -2.66
CA TYR A 196 -7.93 18.53 -4.00
C TYR A 196 -8.98 18.08 -5.03
N ALA A 197 -9.64 16.94 -4.78
CA ALA A 197 -10.74 16.43 -5.59
C ALA A 197 -12.12 16.96 -5.17
N ASP A 198 -12.29 17.62 -4.02
CA ASP A 198 -13.60 17.91 -3.44
C ASP A 198 -14.51 18.76 -4.34
N GLN A 199 -13.92 19.64 -5.16
CA GLN A 199 -14.65 20.52 -6.09
C GLN A 199 -14.87 19.90 -7.47
N VAL A 200 -14.27 18.73 -7.74
CA VAL A 200 -14.39 18.05 -9.03
C VAL A 200 -15.78 17.41 -9.13
N PRO A 201 -16.52 17.57 -10.23
CA PRO A 201 -17.77 16.85 -10.45
C PRO A 201 -17.52 15.35 -10.49
N VAL A 202 -18.41 14.55 -9.87
CA VAL A 202 -18.25 13.08 -9.79
C VAL A 202 -18.10 12.45 -11.19
N ALA A 203 -18.86 12.95 -12.17
CA ALA A 203 -18.80 12.47 -13.56
C ALA A 203 -17.44 12.71 -14.25
N SER A 204 -16.67 13.70 -13.78
CA SER A 204 -15.38 14.07 -14.36
C SER A 204 -14.19 13.47 -13.61
N MET A 205 -14.42 12.64 -12.60
CA MET A 205 -13.36 12.09 -11.73
C MET A 205 -12.33 11.25 -12.48
N ALA A 206 -12.77 10.41 -13.42
CA ALA A 206 -11.88 9.58 -14.23
C ALA A 206 -10.97 10.45 -15.13
N GLN A 207 -11.54 11.52 -15.71
CA GLN A 207 -10.80 12.48 -16.51
C GLN A 207 -9.81 13.26 -15.65
N TRP A 208 -10.26 13.77 -14.50
CA TRP A 208 -9.43 14.47 -13.52
C TRP A 208 -8.22 13.64 -13.07
N GLN A 209 -8.42 12.35 -12.76
CA GLN A 209 -7.33 11.45 -12.37
C GLN A 209 -6.32 11.28 -13.50
N THR A 210 -6.80 11.12 -14.73
CA THR A 210 -5.94 10.98 -15.93
C THR A 210 -5.14 12.25 -16.18
N ASP A 211 -5.78 13.42 -16.11
CA ASP A 211 -5.14 14.71 -16.35
C ASP A 211 -4.16 15.08 -15.25
N LEU A 212 -4.49 14.76 -13.99
CA LEU A 212 -3.58 14.94 -12.86
C LEU A 212 -2.29 14.17 -13.08
N LEU A 213 -2.39 12.88 -13.43
CA LEU A 213 -1.22 12.05 -13.65
C LEU A 213 -0.38 12.55 -14.82
N LYS A 214 -1.01 12.94 -15.93
CA LYS A 214 -0.31 13.55 -17.06
C LYS A 214 0.41 14.84 -16.67
N PHE A 215 -0.25 15.72 -15.93
CA PHE A 215 0.34 16.98 -15.46
C PHE A 215 1.55 16.72 -14.55
N MET A 216 1.43 15.76 -13.63
CA MET A 216 2.52 15.41 -12.72
C MET A 216 3.70 14.79 -13.46
N GLU A 217 3.45 13.95 -14.46
CA GLU A 217 4.48 13.35 -15.30
C GLU A 217 5.19 14.40 -16.18
N SER A 218 4.45 15.35 -16.76
CA SER A 218 5.01 16.36 -17.66
C SER A 218 5.73 17.49 -16.93
N SER A 219 5.15 17.98 -15.84
CA SER A 219 5.57 19.22 -15.18
C SER A 219 6.42 18.97 -13.93
N HIS A 220 6.20 17.84 -13.25
CA HIS A 220 6.83 17.50 -11.98
C HIS A 220 7.32 16.04 -11.88
N PRO A 221 8.02 15.49 -12.89
CA PRO A 221 8.45 14.10 -12.89
C PRO A 221 9.38 13.74 -11.71
N GLU A 222 10.07 14.73 -11.14
CA GLU A 222 10.93 14.57 -9.97
C GLU A 222 10.17 14.05 -8.74
N ILE A 223 8.90 14.43 -8.56
CA ILE A 223 8.08 14.00 -7.42
C ILE A 223 7.88 12.48 -7.46
N GLY A 224 7.54 11.94 -8.65
CA GLY A 224 7.37 10.51 -8.84
C GLY A 224 8.65 9.72 -8.56
N ARG A 225 9.80 10.20 -9.07
CA ARG A 225 11.11 9.58 -8.84
C ARG A 225 11.48 9.56 -7.36
N GLU A 226 11.34 10.70 -6.68
CA GLU A 226 11.65 10.82 -5.26
C GLU A 226 10.80 9.89 -4.38
N ILE A 227 9.51 9.70 -4.72
CA ILE A 227 8.63 8.76 -4.00
C ILE A 227 9.13 7.33 -4.14
N VAL A 228 9.56 6.92 -5.34
CA VAL A 228 10.05 5.56 -5.60
C VAL A 228 11.38 5.30 -4.89
N GLU A 229 12.30 6.28 -4.94
CA GLU A 229 13.62 6.19 -4.30
C GLU A 229 13.54 6.21 -2.78
N LYS A 230 12.87 7.21 -2.20
CA LYS A 230 12.81 7.40 -0.74
C LYS A 230 11.76 6.51 -0.08
N LYS A 231 10.80 5.97 -0.84
CA LYS A 231 9.66 5.15 -0.38
C LYS A 231 8.87 5.80 0.76
N SER A 232 8.97 7.13 0.89
CA SER A 232 8.38 7.96 1.95
C SER A 232 8.12 9.36 1.42
N ILE A 233 7.06 9.99 1.94
CA ILE A 233 6.76 11.40 1.67
C ILE A 233 7.45 12.22 2.76
N THR A 234 8.60 12.79 2.42
CA THR A 234 9.30 13.77 3.28
C THR A 234 8.60 15.12 3.23
N ASP A 235 8.95 16.03 4.12
CA ASP A 235 8.34 17.37 4.15
C ASP A 235 8.61 18.15 2.86
N SER A 236 9.78 17.97 2.25
CA SER A 236 10.11 18.55 0.95
C SER A 236 9.23 17.99 -0.17
N ILE A 237 9.04 16.66 -0.24
CA ILE A 237 8.15 16.04 -1.23
C ILE A 237 6.71 16.53 -1.02
N ARG A 238 6.25 16.56 0.24
CA ARG A 238 4.91 17.05 0.59
C ARG A 238 4.69 18.49 0.12
N ALA A 239 5.65 19.38 0.38
CA ALA A 239 5.55 20.78 0.00
C ALA A 239 5.54 20.95 -1.53
N ASN A 240 6.40 20.23 -2.26
CA ASN A 240 6.43 20.27 -3.72
C ASN A 240 5.14 19.69 -4.33
N MET A 241 4.63 18.59 -3.77
CA MET A 241 3.37 17.97 -4.19
C MET A 241 2.18 18.88 -3.95
N ALA A 242 2.10 19.54 -2.79
CA ALA A 242 1.04 20.51 -2.51
C ALA A 242 1.06 21.68 -3.52
N LYS A 243 2.23 22.25 -3.80
CA LYS A 243 2.38 23.32 -4.80
C LYS A 243 1.95 22.88 -6.19
N ALA A 244 2.37 21.68 -6.63
CA ALA A 244 2.00 21.12 -7.92
C ALA A 244 0.48 20.88 -8.01
N LEU A 245 -0.12 20.34 -6.96
CA LEU A 245 -1.56 20.10 -6.91
C LEU A 245 -2.38 21.39 -6.86
N ASP A 246 -1.89 22.42 -6.17
CA ASP A 246 -2.50 23.75 -6.20
C ASP A 246 -2.44 24.33 -7.62
N ALA A 247 -1.29 24.27 -8.29
CA ALA A 247 -1.16 24.73 -9.68
C ALA A 247 -2.11 23.97 -10.62
N PHE A 248 -2.16 22.64 -10.49
CA PHE A 248 -3.08 21.79 -11.27
C PHE A 248 -4.53 22.20 -11.04
N ARG A 249 -4.95 22.35 -9.79
CA ARG A 249 -6.33 22.73 -9.42
C ARG A 249 -6.76 24.06 -10.04
N HIS A 250 -5.87 25.04 -10.14
CA HIS A 250 -6.20 26.33 -10.78
C HIS A 250 -6.27 26.23 -12.30
N SER A 251 -5.48 25.33 -12.90
CA SER A 251 -5.44 25.13 -14.35
C SER A 251 -6.49 24.16 -14.90
N TRP A 252 -6.97 23.24 -14.07
CA TRP A 252 -7.85 22.16 -14.50
C TRP A 252 -9.30 22.64 -14.58
N GLN A 253 -9.94 22.36 -15.70
CA GLN A 253 -11.37 22.56 -15.91
C GLN A 253 -11.96 21.26 -16.43
N ALA A 254 -13.17 20.95 -15.99
CA ALA A 254 -13.91 19.83 -16.56
C ALA A 254 -14.18 20.12 -18.05
N ALA A 255 -13.87 19.15 -18.90
CA ALA A 255 -14.25 19.15 -20.30
C ALA A 255 -15.76 19.05 -20.47
#